data_AF-A0A0S8HWK6-F1
#
_entry.id   AF-A0A0S8HWK6-F1
#
_cell.length_a   1.000
_cell.length_b   1.000
_cell.length_c   1.000
_cell.angle_alpha   90.00
_cell.angle_beta   90.00
_cell.angle_gamma   90.00
#
_symmetry.space_group_name_H-M   'P 1'
#
loop_
_entity.id
_entity.type
_entity.pdbx_description
1 polymer ?
#
loop_
_entity_poly.entity_id
_entity_poly.type
_entity_poly.pdbx_seq_one_letter_code
_entity_poly.pdbx_strand_id
1 'polypeptide(L)'
;MKKAASIAYEKGRLLRDLAASNLVSAYSGYEKQPARALPMAEKLKEKYPDNYNFSFALVNIYSDLGRYEEAMAVVAEIGDKIKAGRPPYRRELWPRYHQSLGKISLDRGEYNKAAEYLKQALKDTAPYNNRVRAWALVRMGMIHDAKKEREEAEDFYRRALELEGAEGMAQRTAREYLEIPYSPPVRKENIERPSP
;
A
#
# COMPACT_ATOMS: atom_id res chain seq x y z
N MET A 1 9.26 -36.25 26.12
CA MET A 1 9.50 -36.24 24.67
C MET A 1 8.38 -35.56 23.85
N LYS A 2 7.10 -35.92 23.99
CA LYS A 2 5.98 -35.31 23.21
C LYS A 2 5.87 -33.78 23.30
N LYS A 3 6.06 -33.19 24.50
CA LYS A 3 6.01 -31.73 24.72
C LYS A 3 7.13 -30.97 24.00
N ALA A 4 8.34 -31.53 23.95
CA ALA A 4 9.48 -30.91 23.27
C ALA A 4 9.32 -30.94 21.73
N ALA A 5 8.80 -32.03 21.18
CA ALA A 5 8.48 -32.15 19.76
C ALA A 5 7.37 -31.16 19.33
N SER A 6 6.34 -30.97 20.16
CA SER A 6 5.28 -29.97 19.93
C SER A 6 5.82 -28.54 19.89
N ILE A 7 6.69 -28.19 20.84
CA ILE A 7 7.31 -26.86 20.91
C ILE A 7 8.23 -26.61 19.70
N ALA A 8 9.03 -27.61 19.31
CA ALA A 8 9.89 -27.50 18.13
C ALA A 8 9.07 -27.34 16.84
N TYR A 9 7.95 -28.07 16.72
CA TYR A 9 7.04 -27.97 15.59
C TYR A 9 6.33 -26.60 15.51
N GLU A 10 5.84 -26.08 16.63
CA GLU A 10 5.22 -24.75 16.70
C GLU A 10 6.21 -23.64 16.35
N LYS A 11 7.44 -23.71 16.88
CA LYS A 11 8.53 -22.77 16.53
C LYS A 11 8.86 -22.82 15.04
N GLY A 12 8.95 -24.02 14.46
CA GLY A 12 9.20 -24.18 13.02
C GLY A 12 8.10 -23.58 12.15
N ARG A 13 6.83 -23.70 12.56
CA ARG A 13 5.70 -23.06 11.87
C ARG A 13 5.78 -21.54 11.94
N LEU A 14 6.01 -20.99 13.13
CA LEU A 14 6.12 -19.54 13.30
C LEU A 14 7.24 -18.93 12.44
N LEU A 15 8.41 -19.59 12.40
CA LEU A 15 9.53 -19.17 11.56
C LEU A 15 9.16 -19.15 10.07
N ARG A 16 8.37 -20.14 9.61
CA ARG A 16 7.88 -20.19 8.23
C ARG A 16 6.95 -19.03 7.91
N ASP A 17 6.05 -18.68 8.83
CA ASP A 17 5.11 -17.58 8.62
C ASP A 17 5.82 -16.21 8.62
N LEU A 18 6.82 -16.03 9.49
CA LEU A 18 7.67 -14.85 9.50
C LEU A 18 8.49 -14.73 8.21
N ALA A 19 9.06 -15.83 7.74
CA ALA A 19 9.77 -15.86 6.46
C ALA A 19 8.84 -15.51 5.29
N ALA A 20 7.62 -16.06 5.28
CA ALA A 20 6.61 -15.71 4.27
C ALA A 20 6.23 -14.22 4.33
N SER A 21 6.04 -13.65 5.52
CA SER A 21 5.74 -12.21 5.68
C SER A 21 6.88 -11.32 5.16
N ASN A 22 8.13 -11.73 5.38
CA ASN A 22 9.30 -11.02 4.86
C ASN A 22 9.38 -11.12 3.34
N LEU A 23 9.14 -12.30 2.76
CA LEU A 23 9.10 -12.49 1.31
C LEU A 23 7.97 -11.70 0.65
N VAL A 24 6.80 -11.60 1.28
CA VAL A 24 5.71 -10.73 0.80
C VAL A 24 6.21 -9.29 0.69
N SER A 25 6.86 -8.78 1.74
CA SER A 25 7.38 -7.41 1.75
C SER A 25 8.49 -7.18 0.72
N ALA A 26 9.38 -8.16 0.54
CA ALA A 26 10.45 -8.12 -0.45
C ALA A 26 9.89 -8.12 -1.89
N TYR A 27 9.03 -9.09 -2.22
CA TYR A 27 8.48 -9.24 -3.56
C TYR A 27 7.56 -8.09 -3.95
N SER A 28 6.62 -7.68 -3.08
CA SER A 28 5.67 -6.61 -3.45
C SER A 28 6.31 -5.22 -3.38
N GLY A 29 7.21 -4.98 -2.43
CA GLY A 29 7.77 -3.65 -2.19
C GLY A 29 9.06 -3.38 -2.96
N TYR A 30 10.09 -4.20 -2.70
CA TYR A 30 11.45 -3.93 -3.18
C TYR A 30 11.68 -4.42 -4.60
N GLU A 31 11.21 -5.63 -4.89
CA GLU A 31 11.44 -6.27 -6.18
C GLU A 31 10.36 -5.94 -7.22
N LYS A 32 9.32 -5.19 -6.84
CA LYS A 32 8.19 -4.80 -7.71
C LYS A 32 7.56 -6.03 -8.44
N GLN A 33 7.49 -7.18 -7.76
CA GLN A 33 6.97 -8.48 -8.22
C GLN A 33 5.73 -8.93 -7.42
N PRO A 34 4.60 -8.19 -7.46
CA PRO A 34 3.42 -8.47 -6.64
C PRO A 34 2.80 -9.86 -6.90
N ALA A 35 2.93 -10.40 -8.12
CA ALA A 35 2.41 -11.73 -8.47
C ALA A 35 3.06 -12.86 -7.65
N ARG A 36 4.35 -12.73 -7.32
CA ARG A 36 5.05 -13.71 -6.47
C ARG A 36 4.66 -13.57 -5.00
N ALA A 37 4.35 -12.35 -4.55
CA ALA A 37 3.93 -12.08 -3.17
C ALA A 37 2.53 -12.61 -2.87
N LEU A 38 1.62 -12.55 -3.86
CA LEU A 38 0.19 -12.82 -3.71
C LEU A 38 -0.15 -14.14 -2.98
N PRO A 39 0.30 -15.33 -3.42
CA PRO A 39 -0.11 -16.59 -2.78
C PRO A 39 0.34 -16.69 -1.32
N MET A 40 1.47 -16.08 -0.96
CA MET A 40 1.93 -16.01 0.42
C MET A 40 1.09 -15.03 1.25
N ALA A 41 0.74 -13.87 0.67
CA ALA A 41 -0.08 -12.87 1.34
C ALA A 41 -1.51 -13.38 1.61
N GLU A 42 -2.12 -14.09 0.65
CA GLU A 42 -3.45 -14.71 0.81
C GLU A 42 -3.43 -15.73 1.95
N LYS A 43 -2.44 -16.64 1.94
CA LYS A 43 -2.27 -17.65 3.00
C LYS A 43 -2.05 -17.04 4.38
N LEU A 44 -1.30 -15.93 4.45
CA LEU A 44 -1.07 -15.22 5.71
C LEU A 44 -2.35 -14.52 6.20
N LYS A 45 -3.14 -13.89 5.31
CA LYS A 45 -4.43 -13.29 5.68
C LYS A 45 -5.43 -14.35 6.14
N GLU A 46 -5.52 -15.49 5.47
CA GLU A 46 -6.38 -16.61 5.85
C GLU A 46 -6.03 -17.11 7.26
N LYS A 47 -4.74 -17.30 7.52
CA LYS A 47 -4.25 -17.82 8.80
C LYS A 47 -4.31 -16.80 9.94
N TYR A 48 -4.20 -15.51 9.63
CA TYR A 48 -4.19 -14.41 10.60
C TYR A 48 -5.19 -13.31 10.19
N PRO A 49 -6.50 -13.60 10.25
CA PRO A 49 -7.54 -12.75 9.65
C PRO A 49 -7.64 -11.34 10.25
N ASP A 50 -7.15 -11.16 11.48
CA ASP A 50 -7.16 -9.88 12.19
C ASP A 50 -5.81 -9.16 12.19
N ASN A 51 -4.80 -9.71 11.52
CA ASN A 51 -3.56 -8.98 11.29
C ASN A 51 -3.77 -7.99 10.14
N TYR A 52 -4.06 -6.74 10.48
CA TYR A 52 -4.29 -5.68 9.49
C TYR A 52 -3.10 -5.49 8.54
N ASN A 53 -1.87 -5.86 8.93
CA ASN A 53 -0.72 -5.71 8.04
C ASN A 53 -0.83 -6.59 6.80
N PHE A 54 -1.31 -7.83 6.94
CA PHE A 54 -1.54 -8.71 5.79
C PHE A 54 -2.70 -8.25 4.93
N SER A 55 -3.74 -7.68 5.56
CA SER A 55 -4.87 -7.09 4.84
C SER A 55 -4.41 -5.91 3.97
N PHE A 56 -3.64 -4.98 4.54
CA PHE A 56 -3.07 -3.85 3.78
C PHE A 56 -2.03 -4.29 2.74
N ALA A 57 -1.24 -5.34 3.01
CA ALA A 57 -0.33 -5.91 2.01
C ALA A 57 -1.11 -6.44 0.80
N LEU A 58 -2.21 -7.16 1.03
CA LEU A 58 -3.10 -7.64 -0.03
C LEU A 58 -3.72 -6.50 -0.83
N VAL A 59 -4.18 -5.43 -0.16
CA VAL A 59 -4.69 -4.23 -0.88
C VAL A 59 -3.63 -3.68 -1.84
N ASN A 60 -2.39 -3.54 -1.37
CA ASN A 60 -1.30 -3.06 -2.22
C ASN A 60 -1.03 -4.01 -3.40
N ILE A 61 -0.89 -5.31 -3.12
CA ILE A 61 -0.61 -6.36 -4.11
C ILE A 61 -1.70 -6.43 -5.17
N TYR A 62 -2.98 -6.47 -4.77
CA TYR A 62 -4.10 -6.49 -5.70
C TYR A 62 -4.12 -5.25 -6.58
N SER A 63 -3.92 -4.07 -5.99
CA SER A 63 -3.86 -2.82 -6.74
C SER A 63 -2.67 -2.78 -7.72
N ASP A 64 -1.49 -3.28 -7.33
CA ASP A 64 -0.32 -3.38 -8.22
C ASP A 64 -0.54 -4.39 -9.38
N LEU A 65 -1.42 -5.38 -9.18
CA LEU A 65 -1.81 -6.37 -10.20
C LEU A 65 -2.99 -5.92 -11.06
N GLY A 66 -3.55 -4.73 -10.84
CA GLY A 66 -4.76 -4.26 -11.52
C GLY A 66 -6.05 -4.98 -11.09
N ARG A 67 -6.00 -5.75 -9.99
CA ARG A 67 -7.13 -6.49 -9.38
C ARG A 67 -7.90 -5.55 -8.44
N TYR A 68 -8.50 -4.51 -9.01
CA TYR A 68 -9.01 -3.38 -8.23
C TYR A 68 -10.24 -3.74 -7.41
N GLU A 69 -11.10 -4.62 -7.91
CA GLU A 69 -12.29 -5.09 -7.23
C GLU A 69 -11.90 -5.85 -5.94
N GLU A 70 -10.91 -6.74 -6.02
CA GLU A 70 -10.39 -7.42 -4.83
C GLU A 70 -9.71 -6.45 -3.85
N ALA A 71 -8.93 -5.48 -4.37
CA ALA A 71 -8.34 -4.44 -3.52
C ALA A 71 -9.41 -3.63 -2.76
N MET A 72 -10.49 -3.27 -3.45
CA MET A 72 -11.63 -2.55 -2.87
C MET A 72 -12.41 -3.39 -1.86
N ALA A 73 -12.59 -4.69 -2.10
CA ALA A 73 -13.23 -5.59 -1.15
C ALA A 73 -12.43 -5.69 0.16
N VAL A 74 -11.11 -5.88 0.08
CA VAL A 74 -10.26 -5.98 1.27
C VAL A 74 -10.20 -4.64 2.02
N VAL A 75 -10.09 -3.51 1.33
CA VAL A 75 -10.06 -2.20 2.01
C VAL A 75 -11.39 -1.89 2.69
N ALA A 76 -12.53 -2.31 2.11
CA ALA A 76 -13.84 -2.20 2.74
C ALA A 76 -13.93 -3.02 4.04
N GLU A 77 -13.45 -4.28 4.03
CA GLU A 77 -13.35 -5.12 5.24
C GLU A 77 -12.56 -4.42 6.35
N ILE A 78 -11.42 -3.80 6.00
CA ILE A 78 -10.61 -3.02 6.95
C ILE A 78 -11.42 -1.87 7.54
N GLY A 79 -12.13 -1.11 6.70
CA GLY A 79 -12.95 0.01 7.13
C GLY A 79 -14.05 -0.41 8.12
N ASP A 80 -14.73 -1.52 7.85
CA ASP A 80 -15.77 -2.05 8.73
C ASP A 80 -15.20 -2.53 10.07
N LYS A 81 -14.02 -3.16 10.06
CA LYS A 81 -13.32 -3.54 11.30
C LYS A 81 -12.86 -2.33 12.11
N ILE A 82 -12.39 -1.25 11.47
CA ILE A 82 -12.05 0.01 12.16
C ILE A 82 -13.30 0.61 12.81
N LYS A 83 -14.43 0.67 12.10
CA LYS A 83 -15.71 1.17 12.64
C LYS A 83 -16.22 0.34 13.82
N ALA A 84 -16.03 -0.98 13.77
CA ALA A 84 -16.39 -1.87 14.88
C ALA A 84 -15.54 -1.62 16.14
N GLY A 85 -14.38 -0.94 16.03
CA GLY A 85 -13.57 -0.49 17.15
C GLY A 85 -12.90 -1.63 17.96
N ARG A 86 -12.81 -2.83 17.40
CA ARG A 86 -12.23 -3.99 18.08
C ARG A 86 -10.72 -4.07 17.82
N PRO A 87 -9.87 -4.13 18.87
CA PRO A 87 -8.45 -4.35 18.69
C PRO A 87 -8.16 -5.58 17.79
N PRO A 88 -7.20 -5.51 16.85
CA PRO A 88 -6.23 -4.43 16.67
C PRO A 88 -6.69 -3.29 15.74
N TYR A 89 -7.94 -3.29 15.26
CA TYR A 89 -8.48 -2.27 14.37
C TYR A 89 -8.99 -1.07 15.16
N ARG A 90 -8.24 0.04 15.10
CA ARG A 90 -8.50 1.27 15.84
C ARG A 90 -8.50 2.47 14.90
N ARG A 91 -8.97 3.63 15.41
CA ARG A 91 -9.10 4.87 14.62
C ARG A 91 -7.78 5.34 13.99
N GLU A 92 -6.65 4.99 14.59
CA GLU A 92 -5.29 5.33 14.13
C GLU A 92 -4.94 4.68 12.78
N LEU A 93 -5.74 3.71 12.32
CA LEU A 93 -5.62 3.09 11.00
C LEU A 93 -6.37 3.83 9.89
N TRP A 94 -7.24 4.80 10.20
CA TRP A 94 -7.95 5.58 9.17
C TRP A 94 -7.02 6.25 8.16
N PRO A 95 -5.88 6.85 8.56
CA PRO A 95 -4.93 7.41 7.59
C PRO A 95 -4.40 6.36 6.59
N ARG A 96 -4.09 5.14 7.06
CA ARG A 96 -3.62 4.05 6.20
C ARG A 96 -4.73 3.53 5.29
N TYR A 97 -5.97 3.48 5.79
CA TYR A 97 -7.16 3.17 5.00
C TYR A 97 -7.34 4.18 3.85
N HIS A 98 -7.31 5.48 4.15
CA HIS A 98 -7.42 6.53 3.13
C HIS A 98 -6.26 6.52 2.14
N GLN A 99 -5.03 6.30 2.62
CA GLN A 99 -3.88 6.15 1.73
C GLN A 99 -4.03 4.95 0.77
N SER A 100 -4.64 3.86 1.23
CA SER A 100 -4.90 2.67 0.40
C SER A 100 -5.97 2.95 -0.67
N LEU A 101 -7.06 3.63 -0.32
CA LEU A 101 -8.06 4.09 -1.30
C LEU A 101 -7.46 5.07 -2.32
N GLY A 102 -6.59 5.96 -1.87
CA GLY A 102 -5.83 6.86 -2.71
C GLY A 102 -4.94 6.12 -3.70
N LYS A 103 -4.23 5.07 -3.25
CA LYS A 103 -3.44 4.19 -4.12
C LYS A 103 -4.32 3.51 -5.18
N ILE A 104 -5.40 2.84 -4.77
CA ILE A 104 -6.29 2.14 -5.70
C ILE A 104 -6.83 3.11 -6.76
N SER A 105 -7.27 4.29 -6.33
CA SER A 105 -7.81 5.32 -7.23
C SER A 105 -6.73 5.86 -8.18
N LEU A 106 -5.49 6.05 -7.72
CA LEU A 106 -4.35 6.46 -8.55
C LEU A 106 -4.03 5.41 -9.61
N ASP A 107 -3.92 4.15 -9.22
CA ASP A 107 -3.63 3.05 -10.15
C ASP A 107 -4.79 2.92 -11.18
N ARG A 108 -6.03 3.18 -10.77
CA ARG A 108 -7.22 3.32 -11.63
C ARG A 108 -7.32 4.65 -12.38
N GLY A 109 -6.40 5.60 -12.20
CA GLY A 109 -6.36 6.84 -12.99
C GLY A 109 -7.44 7.84 -12.59
N GLU A 110 -8.12 7.58 -11.49
CA GLU A 110 -9.14 8.44 -10.88
C GLU A 110 -8.42 9.53 -10.06
N TYR A 111 -7.57 10.35 -10.71
CA TYR A 111 -6.61 11.22 -10.05
C TYR A 111 -7.22 12.20 -9.05
N ASN A 112 -8.39 12.78 -9.35
CA ASN A 112 -9.06 13.71 -8.44
C ASN A 112 -9.54 13.00 -7.16
N LYS A 113 -10.16 11.83 -7.31
CA LYS A 113 -10.61 11.00 -6.19
C LYS A 113 -9.42 10.45 -5.38
N ALA A 114 -8.34 10.08 -6.06
CA ALA A 114 -7.09 9.69 -5.41
C ALA A 114 -6.56 10.83 -4.52
N ALA A 115 -6.50 12.05 -5.05
CA ALA A 115 -6.05 13.22 -4.29
C ALA A 115 -6.94 13.51 -3.07
N GLU A 116 -8.26 13.34 -3.17
CA GLU A 116 -9.18 13.51 -2.03
C GLU A 116 -8.88 12.54 -0.90
N TYR A 117 -8.70 11.26 -1.20
CA TYR A 117 -8.34 10.27 -0.19
C TYR A 117 -6.95 10.51 0.40
N LEU A 118 -5.97 10.88 -0.42
CA LEU A 118 -4.62 11.18 0.07
C LEU A 118 -4.63 12.42 0.99
N LYS A 119 -5.44 13.44 0.67
CA LYS A 119 -5.66 14.58 1.57
C LYS A 119 -6.29 14.15 2.90
N GLN A 120 -7.21 13.18 2.92
CA GLN A 120 -7.75 12.63 4.16
C GLN A 120 -6.67 11.89 4.97
N ALA A 121 -5.78 11.14 4.33
CA ALA A 121 -4.65 10.48 5.00
C ALA A 121 -3.68 11.49 5.62
N LEU A 122 -3.44 12.63 4.96
CA LEU A 122 -2.50 13.67 5.39
C LEU A 122 -3.02 14.54 6.56
N LYS A 123 -4.29 14.43 6.94
CA LYS A 123 -4.84 15.14 8.10
C LYS A 123 -4.25 14.67 9.42
N ASP A 124 -3.84 13.41 9.50
CA ASP A 124 -3.11 12.91 10.67
C ASP A 124 -1.63 13.27 10.55
N THR A 125 -1.14 14.01 11.54
CA THR A 125 0.25 14.48 11.63
C THR A 125 1.04 13.74 12.71
N ALA A 126 0.44 12.73 13.36
CA ALA A 126 1.10 12.01 14.43
C ALA A 126 2.33 11.21 13.94
N PRO A 127 3.45 11.19 14.70
CA PRO A 127 4.70 10.57 14.25
C PRO A 127 4.58 9.09 13.87
N TYR A 128 3.72 8.34 14.53
CA TYR A 128 3.51 6.90 14.25
C TYR A 128 2.94 6.62 12.86
N ASN A 129 2.37 7.63 12.19
CA ASN A 129 1.84 7.55 10.84
C ASN A 129 2.73 8.26 9.79
N ASN A 130 3.96 8.67 10.13
CA ASN A 130 4.85 9.35 9.18
C ASN A 130 5.15 8.52 7.92
N ARG A 131 5.26 7.20 8.03
CA ARG A 131 5.39 6.31 6.86
C ARG A 131 4.16 6.35 5.94
N VAL A 132 2.96 6.46 6.51
CA VAL A 132 1.70 6.60 5.74
C VAL A 132 1.67 7.96 5.06
N ARG A 133 2.05 9.02 5.79
CA ARG A 133 2.12 10.39 5.26
C ARG A 133 3.13 10.52 4.12
N ALA A 134 4.32 9.93 4.25
CA ALA A 134 5.32 9.94 3.18
C ALA A 134 4.81 9.27 1.91
N TRP A 135 4.15 8.12 2.02
CA TRP A 135 3.50 7.51 0.86
C TRP A 135 2.36 8.35 0.30
N ALA A 136 1.58 9.03 1.15
CA ALA A 136 0.51 9.90 0.68
C ALA A 136 1.06 11.10 -0.12
N LEU A 137 2.15 11.71 0.35
CA LEU A 137 2.86 12.78 -0.35
C LEU A 137 3.46 12.30 -1.67
N VAL A 138 4.15 11.16 -1.70
CA VAL A 138 4.68 10.56 -2.94
C VAL A 138 3.56 10.36 -3.97
N ARG A 139 2.40 9.86 -3.54
CA ARG A 139 1.28 9.64 -4.46
C ARG A 139 0.63 10.93 -4.94
N MET A 140 0.62 11.98 -4.12
CA MET A 140 0.24 13.32 -4.59
C MET A 140 1.21 13.79 -5.68
N GLY A 141 2.52 13.61 -5.49
CA GLY A 141 3.50 13.93 -6.53
C GLY A 141 3.28 13.14 -7.82
N MET A 142 3.00 11.83 -7.73
CA MET A 142 2.67 10.99 -8.89
C MET A 142 1.42 11.47 -9.63
N ILE A 143 0.40 11.96 -8.91
CA ILE A 143 -0.80 12.54 -9.51
C ILE A 143 -0.46 13.79 -10.33
N HIS A 144 0.39 14.67 -9.78
CA HIS A 144 0.81 15.90 -10.45
C HIS A 144 1.69 15.60 -11.66
N ASP A 145 2.66 14.68 -11.56
CA ASP A 145 3.45 14.22 -12.71
C ASP A 145 2.56 13.64 -13.83
N ALA A 146 1.56 12.81 -13.47
CA ALA A 146 0.59 12.27 -14.43
C ALA A 146 -0.26 13.34 -15.11
N LYS A 147 -0.46 14.50 -14.45
CA LYS A 147 -1.13 15.68 -15.00
C LYS A 147 -0.19 16.64 -15.72
N LYS A 148 1.12 16.33 -15.80
CA LYS A 148 2.19 17.19 -16.34
C LYS A 148 2.42 18.48 -15.53
N GLU A 149 2.07 18.44 -14.24
CA GLU A 149 2.24 19.52 -13.25
C GLU A 149 3.55 19.27 -12.48
N ARG A 150 4.69 19.47 -13.15
CA ARG A 150 5.98 18.99 -12.63
C ARG A 150 6.45 19.72 -11.38
N GLU A 151 6.28 21.03 -11.31
CA GLU A 151 6.73 21.83 -10.17
C GLU A 151 6.00 21.41 -8.88
N GLU A 152 4.69 21.20 -8.97
CA GLU A 152 3.86 20.69 -7.89
C GLU A 152 4.26 19.26 -7.51
N ALA A 153 4.56 18.40 -8.50
CA ALA A 153 5.00 17.04 -8.24
C ALA A 153 6.28 17.01 -7.38
N GLU A 154 7.26 17.83 -7.75
CA GLU A 154 8.52 17.93 -7.02
C GLU A 154 8.36 18.49 -5.61
N ASP A 155 7.46 19.47 -5.38
CA ASP A 155 7.12 19.93 -4.02
C ASP A 155 6.66 18.76 -3.14
N PHE A 156 5.71 17.97 -3.64
CA PHE A 156 5.21 16.81 -2.90
C PHE A 156 6.29 15.76 -2.63
N TYR A 157 7.17 15.50 -3.59
CA TYR A 157 8.29 14.58 -3.40
C TYR A 157 9.29 15.09 -2.35
N ARG A 158 9.66 16.38 -2.38
CA ARG A 158 10.58 16.98 -1.38
C ARG A 158 9.98 16.93 0.02
N ARG A 159 8.70 17.26 0.17
CA ARG A 159 8.00 17.16 1.46
C ARG A 159 7.95 15.73 2.01
N ALA A 160 7.93 14.71 1.14
CA ALA A 160 8.02 13.32 1.59
C ALA A 160 9.42 12.97 2.14
N LEU A 161 10.48 13.62 1.64
CA LEU A 161 11.86 13.45 2.10
C LEU A 161 12.12 14.14 3.45
N GLU A 162 11.41 15.23 3.73
CA GLU A 162 11.53 16.01 4.97
C GLU A 162 10.88 15.34 6.18
N LEU A 163 10.06 14.31 5.98
CA LEU A 163 9.41 13.58 7.08
C LEU A 163 10.40 12.69 7.83
N GLU A 164 10.78 13.11 9.05
CA GLU A 164 11.53 12.29 10.00
C GLU A 164 10.74 11.03 10.42
N GLY A 165 11.41 9.89 10.60
CA GLY A 165 10.74 8.64 10.99
C GLY A 165 9.94 7.96 9.88
N ALA A 166 10.03 8.46 8.64
CA ALA A 166 9.42 7.88 7.45
C ALA A 166 10.40 7.07 6.59
N GLU A 167 11.56 6.68 7.14
CA GLU A 167 12.62 6.00 6.41
C GLU A 167 12.09 4.70 5.78
N GLY A 168 12.37 4.53 4.48
CA GLY A 168 11.96 3.34 3.75
C GLY A 168 11.68 3.59 2.28
N MET A 169 10.71 2.83 1.74
CA MET A 169 10.40 2.82 0.32
C MET A 169 9.86 4.16 -0.19
N ALA A 170 8.99 4.84 0.56
CA ALA A 170 8.41 6.11 0.12
C ALA A 170 9.49 7.15 -0.20
N GLN A 171 10.47 7.35 0.69
CA GLN A 171 11.56 8.30 0.44
C GLN A 171 12.48 7.86 -0.71
N ARG A 172 12.70 6.56 -0.90
CA ARG A 172 13.46 6.06 -2.07
C ARG A 172 12.72 6.35 -3.37
N THR A 173 11.41 6.08 -3.41
CA THR A 173 10.56 6.38 -4.56
C THR A 173 10.45 7.88 -4.82
N ALA A 174 10.41 8.72 -3.78
CA ALA A 174 10.45 10.17 -3.94
C ALA A 174 11.75 10.64 -4.61
N ARG A 175 12.92 10.10 -4.21
CA ARG A 175 14.20 10.38 -4.87
C ARG A 175 14.21 9.92 -6.32
N GLU A 176 13.73 8.70 -6.60
CA GLU A 176 13.58 8.18 -7.96
C GLU A 176 12.74 9.13 -8.82
N TYR A 177 11.60 9.62 -8.30
CA TYR A 177 10.72 10.51 -9.08
C TYR A 177 11.15 11.98 -9.16
N LEU A 178 12.04 12.43 -8.28
CA LEU A 178 12.73 13.70 -8.45
C LEU A 178 13.72 13.65 -9.62
N GLU A 179 14.35 12.50 -9.86
CA GLU A 179 15.27 12.30 -11.00
C GLU A 179 14.53 11.97 -12.30
N ILE A 180 13.55 11.06 -12.22
CA ILE A 180 12.81 10.54 -13.39
C ILE A 180 11.32 10.69 -13.10
N PRO A 181 10.60 11.65 -13.73
CA PRO A 181 9.19 11.88 -13.48
C PRO A 181 8.35 10.60 -13.57
N TYR A 182 7.38 10.47 -12.66
CA TYR A 182 6.44 9.36 -12.71
C TYR A 182 5.66 9.39 -14.02
N SER A 183 5.67 8.26 -14.73
CA SER A 183 4.83 8.05 -15.90
C SER A 183 3.79 6.97 -15.59
N PRO A 184 2.49 7.26 -15.72
CA PRO A 184 1.45 6.26 -15.49
C PRO A 184 1.54 5.15 -16.55
N PRO A 185 1.30 3.88 -16.18
CA PRO A 185 1.31 2.78 -17.14
C PRO A 185 0.26 2.99 -18.23
N VAL A 186 0.59 2.60 -19.46
CA VAL A 186 -0.34 2.66 -20.60
C VAL A 186 -1.51 1.71 -20.34
N ARG A 187 -2.73 2.26 -20.24
CA ARG A 187 -3.96 1.47 -20.04
C ARG A 187 -4.35 0.80 -21.35
N LYS A 188 -4.52 -0.52 -21.32
CA LYS A 188 -4.99 -1.32 -22.47
C LYS A 188 -6.40 -0.95 -22.94
N GLU A 189 -7.22 -0.37 -22.06
CA GLU A 189 -8.60 0.06 -22.34
C GLU A 189 -8.72 1.14 -23.43
N ASN A 190 -7.63 1.86 -23.75
CA ASN A 190 -7.62 2.88 -24.80
C ASN A 190 -7.24 2.33 -26.20
N ILE A 191 -6.99 1.03 -26.33
CA ILE A 191 -6.59 0.40 -27.61
C ILE A 191 -7.80 -0.16 -28.38
N GLU A 192 -8.96 -0.33 -27.71
CA GLU A 192 -10.16 -0.96 -28.29
C GLU A 192 -11.33 0.02 -28.55
N ARG A 193 -11.05 1.29 -28.86
CA ARG A 193 -12.07 2.11 -29.54
C ARG A 193 -11.80 2.09 -31.03
N PRO A 194 -12.48 1.25 -31.84
CA PRO A 194 -12.52 1.49 -33.27
C PRO A 194 -13.12 2.89 -33.46
N SER A 195 -12.40 3.74 -34.21
CA SER A 195 -12.93 5.02 -34.66
C SER A 195 -14.26 4.78 -35.41
N PRO A 196 -15.32 5.57 -35.15
CA PRO A 196 -16.53 5.53 -35.97
C PRO A 196 -16.24 5.94 -37.41
#